data_AF-A0A2B2CB31-F1
#
_entry.id   AF-A0A2B2CB31-F1
#
_cell.length_a   1.000
_cell.length_b   1.000
_cell.length_c   1.000
_cell.angle_alpha   90.00
_cell.angle_beta   90.00
_cell.angle_gamma   90.00
#
_symmetry.space_group_name_H-M   'P 1'
#
loop_
_entity.id
_entity.type
_entity.pdbx_description
1 polymer ?
#
loop_
_entity_poly.entity_id
_entity_poly.type
_entity_poly.pdbx_seq_one_letter_code
_entity_poly.pdbx_strand_id
1 'polypeptide(L)'
;MQENQNKMKVLLNKVPQVTIFFWVIKILCTTVGETFADFINFNIGLGLTLTTIIMGVAFFIALFLQFKASKYVPAIYWVTVVLISVFGTLVTDNLTDNMGAPLEVSTAAFSVLLGLTFLLWYLSEKTLSIHSIFNRKREVFYWLTILFTFALGTAVGDLYSEQLGFGYLNTGIGVVIIIALVFFAYKFLKLDGVLAFWIAYILTRPLGASIGDYLSQSKVNGGLGLGTTVTSVIFLITILAIIVFLAVSKIDTNAKSDIAETNQRNGNKKHVLKQTIVVLLIFLVVGIGGYNWRSNNIASQGATEQATLAGQLNDFVKIENDMLNAVNINDFASAKKDADNLEHQWDTQEPKLRKIDSTTWTKIDGTIDSVLAAVRSSKPNVNQSNTALTHSHSVLKAANKSTSKPGASQTKLSGHLNNFAKIENDILNAVNKNDFASAKKGADELEHQWDTQEPTLRKIDGATWTKIDGTIDVVLAAVRSSNPDGNKCKTALNNSFSNINRADK
;
A
#
# COMPACT_ATOMS: atom_id res chain seq x y z
N MET A 1 -31.17 3.06 -40.21
CA MET A 1 -31.49 3.50 -38.83
C MET A 1 -30.47 3.04 -37.80
N GLN A 2 -30.05 1.77 -37.77
CA GLN A 2 -29.03 1.24 -36.83
C GLN A 2 -27.65 1.91 -36.98
N GLU A 3 -27.22 2.20 -38.20
CA GLU A 3 -25.95 2.91 -38.48
C GLU A 3 -25.95 4.36 -37.95
N ASN A 4 -27.08 5.07 -38.08
CA ASN A 4 -27.25 6.41 -37.51
C ASN A 4 -27.29 6.38 -35.97
N GLN A 5 -27.85 5.34 -35.36
CA GLN A 5 -27.82 5.19 -33.90
C GLN A 5 -26.41 4.89 -33.37
N ASN A 6 -25.61 4.09 -34.09
CA ASN A 6 -24.21 3.84 -33.70
C ASN A 6 -23.35 5.09 -33.91
N LYS A 7 -23.52 5.84 -35.00
CA LYS A 7 -22.88 7.16 -35.19
C LYS A 7 -23.26 8.16 -34.08
N MET A 8 -24.54 8.22 -33.70
CA MET A 8 -24.99 9.06 -32.57
C MET A 8 -24.39 8.61 -31.24
N LYS A 9 -24.29 7.31 -30.97
CA LYS A 9 -23.66 6.78 -29.74
C LYS A 9 -22.17 7.12 -29.66
N VAL A 10 -21.45 7.06 -30.79
CA VAL A 10 -20.04 7.47 -30.87
C VAL A 10 -19.89 8.98 -30.67
N LEU A 11 -20.77 9.80 -31.25
CA LEU A 11 -20.77 11.26 -31.07
C LEU A 11 -21.16 11.73 -29.66
N LEU A 12 -21.90 10.90 -28.92
CA LEU A 12 -22.31 11.16 -27.53
C LEU A 12 -21.36 10.54 -26.50
N ASN A 13 -20.39 9.73 -26.91
CA ASN A 13 -19.43 9.14 -25.99
C ASN A 13 -18.54 10.24 -25.42
N LYS A 14 -18.33 10.22 -24.10
CA LYS A 14 -17.52 11.22 -23.40
C LYS A 14 -16.04 10.82 -23.24
N VAL A 15 -15.67 9.67 -23.80
CA VAL A 15 -14.34 9.06 -23.67
C VAL A 15 -13.69 8.98 -25.05
N PRO A 16 -12.36 9.23 -25.16
CA PRO A 16 -11.62 9.13 -26.41
C PRO A 16 -11.71 7.74 -27.03
N GLN A 17 -11.49 7.67 -28.35
CA GLN A 17 -11.26 6.41 -29.03
C GLN A 17 -9.93 5.78 -28.60
N VAL A 18 -9.91 4.45 -28.48
CA VAL A 18 -8.72 3.68 -28.09
C VAL A 18 -7.78 3.54 -29.29
N THR A 19 -7.03 4.60 -29.58
CA THR A 19 -5.98 4.63 -30.60
C THR A 19 -4.59 4.44 -29.98
N ILE A 20 -3.54 4.40 -30.78
CA ILE A 20 -2.16 4.40 -30.24
C ILE A 20 -1.88 5.65 -29.39
N PHE A 21 -2.44 6.80 -29.76
CA PHE A 21 -2.30 8.05 -29.01
C PHE A 21 -2.95 7.97 -27.63
N PHE A 22 -4.08 7.25 -27.51
CA PHE A 22 -4.71 7.01 -26.21
C PHE A 22 -3.75 6.29 -25.26
N TRP A 23 -3.09 5.23 -25.72
CA TRP A 23 -2.14 4.47 -24.89
C TRP A 23 -0.89 5.28 -24.55
N VAL A 24 -0.35 6.04 -25.51
CA VAL A 24 0.82 6.90 -25.26
C VAL A 24 0.50 7.96 -24.21
N ILE A 25 -0.58 8.73 -24.37
CA ILE A 25 -0.92 9.78 -23.40
C ILE A 25 -1.25 9.16 -22.04
N LYS A 26 -1.95 8.02 -21.99
CA LYS A 26 -2.24 7.33 -20.75
C LYS A 26 -0.97 6.95 -19.99
N ILE A 27 0.03 6.35 -20.67
CA ILE A 27 1.31 5.99 -20.05
C ILE A 27 2.03 7.26 -19.55
N LEU A 28 2.05 8.34 -20.34
CA LEU A 28 2.64 9.61 -19.90
C LEU A 28 1.92 10.18 -18.67
N CYS A 29 0.58 10.15 -18.63
CA CYS A 29 -0.21 10.61 -17.49
C CYS A 29 0.02 9.75 -16.23
N THR A 30 0.20 8.44 -16.39
CA THR A 30 0.56 7.55 -15.28
C THR A 30 1.96 7.81 -14.77
N THR A 31 2.91 8.21 -15.61
CA THR A 31 4.26 8.58 -15.16
C THR A 31 4.30 9.95 -14.48
N VAL A 32 3.55 10.93 -15.00
CA VAL A 32 3.39 12.25 -14.34
C VAL A 32 2.68 12.11 -13.01
N GLY A 33 1.68 11.23 -12.90
CA GLY A 33 0.94 11.04 -11.65
C GLY A 33 1.83 10.68 -10.47
N GLU A 34 2.88 9.91 -10.72
CA GLU A 34 3.91 9.53 -9.74
C GLU A 34 4.81 10.73 -9.43
N THR A 35 5.62 11.10 -10.43
CA THR A 35 6.67 12.13 -10.30
C THR A 35 6.17 13.51 -9.88
N PHE A 36 4.93 13.87 -10.24
CA PHE A 36 4.33 15.15 -9.86
C PHE A 36 3.77 15.13 -8.44
N ALA A 37 3.25 13.98 -7.96
CA ALA A 37 2.87 13.82 -6.57
C ALA A 37 4.09 14.03 -5.66
N ASP A 38 5.20 13.34 -5.99
CA ASP A 38 6.47 13.45 -5.27
C ASP A 38 7.04 14.87 -5.32
N PHE A 39 6.98 15.51 -6.48
CA PHE A 39 7.46 16.88 -6.64
C PHE A 39 6.74 17.82 -5.68
N ILE A 40 5.41 17.75 -5.59
CA ILE A 40 4.66 18.62 -4.68
C ILE A 40 4.96 18.24 -3.22
N ASN A 41 5.05 16.95 -2.92
CA ASN A 41 5.29 16.46 -1.57
C ASN A 41 6.68 16.87 -1.05
N PHE A 42 7.74 16.48 -1.75
CA PHE A 42 9.12 16.61 -1.31
C PHE A 42 9.80 17.92 -1.74
N ASN A 43 9.60 18.40 -2.97
CA ASN A 43 10.30 19.59 -3.45
C ASN A 43 9.63 20.90 -3.00
N ILE A 44 8.29 20.95 -3.03
CA ILE A 44 7.56 22.13 -2.52
C ILE A 44 7.46 22.05 -0.98
N GLY A 45 7.55 20.85 -0.38
CA GLY A 45 7.56 20.66 1.06
C GLY A 45 6.19 20.90 1.71
N LEU A 46 5.10 20.73 0.94
CA LEU A 46 3.74 20.86 1.46
C LEU A 46 3.35 19.69 2.37
N GLY A 47 4.07 18.57 2.27
CA GLY A 47 3.77 17.33 2.97
C GLY A 47 2.57 16.59 2.36
N LEU A 48 2.50 15.30 2.68
CA LEU A 48 1.63 14.36 1.97
C LEU A 48 0.14 14.68 2.15
N THR A 49 -0.29 14.97 3.37
CA THR A 49 -1.70 15.25 3.70
C THR A 49 -2.22 16.51 3.02
N LEU A 50 -1.46 17.62 3.07
CA LEU A 50 -1.89 18.87 2.45
C LEU A 50 -1.90 18.76 0.92
N THR A 51 -0.91 18.07 0.36
CA THR A 51 -0.83 17.79 -1.09
C THR A 51 -2.03 16.97 -1.55
N THR A 52 -2.40 15.93 -0.79
CA THR A 52 -3.60 15.10 -1.04
C THR A 52 -4.88 15.93 -1.07
N ILE A 53 -5.05 16.84 -0.11
CA ILE A 53 -6.24 17.71 -0.04
C ILE A 53 -6.30 18.66 -1.23
N ILE A 54 -5.20 19.36 -1.54
CA ILE A 54 -5.16 20.34 -2.65
C ILE A 54 -5.42 19.64 -3.99
N MET A 55 -4.73 18.54 -4.25
CA MET A 55 -4.88 17.78 -5.50
C MET A 55 -6.24 17.10 -5.57
N GLY A 56 -6.79 16.64 -4.44
CA GLY A 56 -8.15 16.13 -4.35
C GLY A 56 -9.20 17.16 -4.72
N VAL A 57 -9.10 18.40 -4.20
CA VAL A 57 -10.01 19.50 -4.57
C VAL A 57 -9.90 19.81 -6.06
N ALA A 58 -8.67 19.91 -6.61
CA ALA A 58 -8.47 20.14 -8.04
C ALA A 58 -9.08 19.02 -8.89
N PHE A 59 -8.88 17.76 -8.49
CA PHE A 59 -9.47 16.58 -9.12
C PHE A 59 -11.01 16.64 -9.12
N PHE A 60 -11.64 16.91 -7.98
CA PHE A 60 -13.11 16.99 -7.91
C PHE A 60 -13.68 18.14 -8.74
N ILE A 61 -12.97 19.28 -8.84
CA ILE A 61 -13.37 20.39 -9.74
C ILE A 61 -13.32 19.93 -11.21
N ALA A 62 -12.21 19.32 -11.64
CA ALA A 62 -12.07 18.82 -13.01
C ALA A 62 -13.10 17.73 -13.33
N LEU A 63 -13.33 16.82 -12.38
CA LEU A 63 -14.34 15.77 -12.49
C LEU A 63 -15.75 16.37 -12.62
N PHE A 64 -16.08 17.41 -11.84
CA PHE A 64 -17.35 18.12 -11.98
C PHE A 64 -17.52 18.75 -13.37
N LEU A 65 -16.46 19.37 -13.91
CA LEU A 65 -16.47 19.92 -15.27
C LEU A 65 -16.66 18.81 -16.33
N GLN A 66 -16.05 17.64 -16.13
CA GLN A 66 -16.22 16.47 -16.99
C GLN A 66 -17.67 15.96 -16.98
N PHE A 67 -18.29 15.85 -15.80
CA PHE A 67 -19.70 15.47 -15.69
C PHE A 67 -20.64 16.49 -16.35
N LYS A 68 -20.29 17.79 -16.31
CA LYS A 68 -21.05 18.87 -16.94
C LYS A 68 -20.89 18.89 -18.46
N ALA A 69 -19.76 18.45 -19.00
CA ALA A 69 -19.54 18.37 -20.44
C ALA A 69 -20.55 17.40 -21.09
N SER A 70 -21.21 17.84 -22.17
CA SER A 70 -22.22 17.03 -22.88
C SER A 70 -21.62 16.15 -23.99
N LYS A 71 -20.34 16.36 -24.31
CA LYS A 71 -19.57 15.64 -25.34
C LYS A 71 -18.12 15.48 -24.86
N TYR A 72 -17.38 14.58 -25.49
CA TYR A 72 -15.94 14.45 -25.25
C TYR A 72 -15.21 15.77 -25.58
N VAL A 73 -14.56 16.34 -24.57
CA VAL A 73 -13.68 17.49 -24.69
C VAL A 73 -12.28 17.01 -24.29
N PRO A 74 -11.32 16.88 -25.24
CA PRO A 74 -10.00 16.31 -24.97
C PRO A 74 -9.30 16.94 -23.77
N ALA A 75 -9.32 18.27 -23.67
CA ALA A 75 -8.67 19.00 -22.58
C ALA A 75 -9.25 18.63 -21.20
N ILE A 76 -10.57 18.66 -21.03
CA ILE A 76 -11.23 18.36 -19.75
C ILE A 76 -10.97 16.90 -19.35
N TYR A 77 -11.09 15.99 -20.31
CA TYR A 77 -10.88 14.56 -20.07
C TYR A 77 -9.44 14.27 -19.63
N TRP A 78 -8.44 14.73 -20.40
CA TRP A 78 -7.03 14.44 -20.08
C TRP A 78 -6.54 15.16 -18.83
N VAL A 79 -7.01 16.39 -18.55
CA VAL A 79 -6.74 17.06 -17.27
C VAL A 79 -7.33 16.24 -16.12
N THR A 80 -8.55 15.73 -16.26
CA THR A 80 -9.15 14.85 -15.23
C THR A 80 -8.33 13.56 -15.05
N VAL A 81 -7.80 12.99 -16.14
CA VAL A 81 -6.93 11.79 -16.09
C VAL A 81 -5.57 12.07 -15.42
N VAL A 82 -4.99 13.25 -15.61
CA VAL A 82 -3.76 13.66 -14.90
C VAL A 82 -4.06 13.91 -13.43
N LEU A 83 -5.16 14.57 -13.10
CA LEU A 83 -5.49 14.86 -11.71
C LEU A 83 -5.87 13.60 -10.92
N ILE A 84 -6.60 12.68 -11.54
CA ILE A 84 -6.93 11.40 -10.90
C ILE A 84 -5.69 10.50 -10.77
N SER A 85 -4.70 10.63 -11.67
CA SER A 85 -3.45 9.88 -11.53
C SER A 85 -2.67 10.34 -10.32
N VAL A 86 -2.47 11.65 -10.17
CA VAL A 86 -1.80 12.26 -9.01
C VAL A 86 -2.55 11.96 -7.72
N PHE A 87 -3.88 12.16 -7.71
CA PHE A 87 -4.69 11.90 -6.52
C PHE A 87 -4.70 10.42 -6.12
N GLY A 88 -4.72 9.50 -7.10
CA GLY A 88 -4.66 8.06 -6.84
C GLY A 88 -3.33 7.61 -6.22
N THR A 89 -2.20 8.20 -6.64
CA THR A 89 -0.89 8.01 -5.99
C THR A 89 -1.00 8.44 -4.52
N LEU A 90 -1.35 9.70 -4.29
CA LEU A 90 -1.38 10.32 -2.97
C LEU A 90 -2.31 9.60 -1.97
N VAL A 91 -3.42 9.03 -2.44
CA VAL A 91 -4.31 8.23 -1.60
C VAL A 91 -3.63 6.94 -1.13
N THR A 92 -2.83 6.31 -1.99
CA THR A 92 -2.08 5.11 -1.67
C THR A 92 -0.97 5.45 -0.67
N ASP A 93 -0.14 6.44 -0.99
CA ASP A 93 0.98 6.88 -0.17
C ASP A 93 0.49 7.36 1.21
N ASN A 94 -0.65 8.07 1.28
CA ASN A 94 -1.17 8.50 2.59
C ASN A 94 -1.61 7.30 3.45
N LEU A 95 -2.11 6.25 2.80
CA LEU A 95 -2.51 5.03 3.49
C LEU A 95 -1.30 4.21 3.95
N THR A 96 -0.25 4.14 3.13
CA THR A 96 0.93 3.31 3.42
C THR A 96 1.93 4.03 4.30
N ASP A 97 2.28 5.26 3.98
CA ASP A 97 3.42 5.96 4.56
C ASP A 97 2.98 6.76 5.79
N ASN A 98 1.83 7.45 5.68
CA ASN A 98 1.34 8.30 6.77
C ASN A 98 0.45 7.53 7.76
N MET A 99 -0.34 6.55 7.31
CA MET A 99 -1.16 5.70 8.19
C MET A 99 -0.50 4.36 8.54
N GLY A 100 0.63 4.01 7.93
CA GLY A 100 1.39 2.79 8.24
C GLY A 100 0.71 1.50 7.77
N ALA A 101 -0.25 1.56 6.84
CA ALA A 101 -0.90 0.37 6.33
C ALA A 101 0.05 -0.42 5.41
N PRO A 102 0.26 -1.73 5.65
CA PRO A 102 1.15 -2.51 4.78
C PRO A 102 0.68 -2.50 3.32
N LEU A 103 1.60 -2.32 2.36
CA LEU A 103 1.28 -2.32 0.92
C LEU A 103 0.54 -3.59 0.48
N GLU A 104 0.77 -4.74 1.13
CA GLU A 104 -0.01 -5.96 0.85
C GLU A 104 -1.49 -5.80 1.19
N VAL A 105 -1.79 -5.14 2.31
CA VAL A 105 -3.16 -4.85 2.76
C VAL A 105 -3.81 -3.82 1.84
N SER A 106 -3.10 -2.75 1.50
CA SER A 106 -3.56 -1.72 0.55
C SER A 106 -3.84 -2.31 -0.83
N THR A 107 -2.94 -3.16 -1.34
CA THR A 107 -3.10 -3.89 -2.61
C THR A 107 -4.34 -4.79 -2.59
N ALA A 108 -4.54 -5.55 -1.50
CA ALA A 108 -5.72 -6.40 -1.36
C ALA A 108 -7.01 -5.59 -1.29
N ALA A 109 -7.02 -4.50 -0.51
CA ALA A 109 -8.17 -3.62 -0.36
C ALA A 109 -8.57 -2.96 -1.69
N PHE A 110 -7.62 -2.37 -2.42
CA PHE A 110 -7.90 -1.76 -3.73
C PHE A 110 -8.30 -2.80 -4.78
N SER A 111 -7.76 -4.01 -4.73
CA SER A 111 -8.20 -5.13 -5.59
C SER A 111 -9.66 -5.50 -5.35
N VAL A 112 -10.07 -5.60 -4.08
CA VAL A 112 -11.47 -5.87 -3.70
C VAL A 112 -12.39 -4.73 -4.14
N LEU A 113 -12.00 -3.48 -3.89
CA LEU A 113 -12.78 -2.29 -4.27
C LEU A 113 -12.95 -2.18 -5.79
N LEU A 114 -11.89 -2.44 -6.55
CA LEU A 114 -11.93 -2.48 -8.01
C LEU A 114 -12.83 -3.62 -8.51
N GLY A 115 -12.70 -4.82 -7.94
CA GLY A 115 -13.54 -5.97 -8.27
C GLY A 115 -15.02 -5.74 -7.98
N LEU A 116 -15.34 -5.13 -6.83
CA LEU A 116 -16.70 -4.73 -6.46
C LEU A 116 -17.24 -3.67 -7.42
N THR A 117 -16.41 -2.70 -7.83
CA THR A 117 -16.81 -1.67 -8.79
C THR A 117 -17.18 -2.29 -10.14
N PHE A 118 -16.35 -3.20 -10.66
CA PHE A 118 -16.67 -3.95 -11.88
C PHE A 118 -17.92 -4.81 -11.73
N LEU A 119 -18.09 -5.49 -10.60
CA LEU A 119 -19.25 -6.32 -10.33
C LEU A 119 -20.53 -5.49 -10.30
N LEU A 120 -20.56 -4.39 -9.54
CA LEU A 120 -21.72 -3.50 -9.44
C LEU A 120 -22.03 -2.83 -10.78
N TRP A 121 -21.00 -2.42 -11.53
CA TRP A 121 -21.19 -1.88 -12.88
C TRP A 121 -21.81 -2.93 -13.82
N TYR A 122 -21.29 -4.16 -13.82
CA TYR A 122 -21.85 -5.25 -14.62
C TYR A 122 -23.26 -5.64 -14.19
N LEU A 123 -23.55 -5.67 -12.89
CA LEU A 123 -24.90 -5.98 -12.38
C LEU A 123 -25.91 -4.91 -12.79
N SER A 124 -25.53 -3.63 -12.74
CA SER A 124 -26.39 -2.49 -13.06
C SER A 124 -26.59 -2.30 -14.57
N GLU A 125 -25.53 -2.38 -15.37
CA GLU A 125 -25.54 -1.94 -16.77
C GLU A 125 -25.33 -3.09 -17.77
N LYS A 126 -25.03 -4.31 -17.28
CA LYS A 126 -24.82 -5.55 -18.04
C LYS A 126 -23.74 -5.47 -19.13
N THR A 127 -22.88 -4.45 -19.05
CA THR A 127 -21.73 -4.24 -19.93
C THR A 127 -20.67 -3.42 -19.21
N LEU A 128 -19.40 -3.71 -19.51
CA LEU A 128 -18.23 -2.97 -19.03
C LEU A 128 -17.55 -2.18 -20.16
N SER A 129 -18.27 -1.97 -21.26
CA SER A 129 -17.72 -1.32 -22.45
C SER A 129 -17.63 0.20 -22.29
N ILE A 130 -16.41 0.72 -22.48
CA ILE A 130 -16.07 2.14 -22.52
C ILE A 130 -16.68 2.91 -23.71
N HIS A 131 -17.14 2.19 -24.74
CA HIS A 131 -17.74 2.79 -25.94
C HIS A 131 -19.20 3.22 -25.72
N SER A 132 -19.69 3.09 -24.48
CA SER A 132 -21.10 3.27 -24.12
C SER A 132 -21.29 4.19 -22.90
N ILE A 133 -20.41 5.18 -22.70
CA ILE A 133 -20.47 6.08 -21.56
C ILE A 133 -21.26 7.33 -21.96
N PHE A 134 -22.59 7.17 -21.99
CA PHE A 134 -23.53 8.23 -22.39
C PHE A 134 -24.46 8.69 -21.24
N ASN A 135 -24.49 7.99 -20.11
CA ASN A 135 -25.32 8.33 -18.96
C ASN A 135 -24.46 8.59 -17.71
N ARG A 136 -24.98 9.39 -16.76
CA ARG A 136 -24.25 9.75 -15.53
C ARG A 136 -23.86 8.53 -14.68
N LYS A 137 -24.70 7.48 -14.66
CA LYS A 137 -24.42 6.27 -13.88
C LYS A 137 -23.18 5.53 -14.39
N ARG A 138 -23.07 5.34 -15.70
CA ARG A 138 -21.91 4.72 -16.37
C ARG A 138 -20.67 5.59 -16.24
N GLU A 139 -20.82 6.91 -16.29
CA GLU A 139 -19.72 7.84 -16.07
C GLU A 139 -19.17 7.75 -14.64
N VAL A 140 -20.03 7.61 -13.62
CA VAL A 140 -19.60 7.35 -12.24
C VAL A 140 -18.83 6.04 -12.12
N PHE A 141 -19.37 4.93 -12.65
CA PHE A 141 -18.65 3.64 -12.61
C PHE A 141 -17.31 3.70 -13.33
N TYR A 142 -17.26 4.41 -14.47
CA TYR A 142 -16.02 4.60 -15.22
C TYR A 142 -14.95 5.32 -14.41
N TRP A 143 -15.27 6.49 -13.85
CA TRP A 143 -14.31 7.26 -13.06
C TRP A 143 -13.93 6.58 -11.75
N LEU A 144 -14.87 5.87 -11.11
CA LEU A 144 -14.59 5.08 -9.92
C LEU A 144 -13.66 3.91 -10.22
N THR A 145 -13.89 3.23 -11.36
CA THR A 145 -12.99 2.17 -11.85
C THR A 145 -11.60 2.76 -12.05
N ILE A 146 -11.49 3.89 -12.75
CA ILE A 146 -10.20 4.57 -12.98
C ILE A 146 -9.52 4.89 -11.65
N LEU A 147 -10.22 5.51 -10.69
CA LEU A 147 -9.64 5.86 -9.39
C LEU A 147 -9.01 4.63 -8.71
N PHE A 148 -9.75 3.53 -8.61
CA PHE A 148 -9.23 2.31 -7.98
C PHE A 148 -8.15 1.62 -8.81
N THR A 149 -8.17 1.73 -10.15
CA THR A 149 -7.05 1.23 -10.96
C THR A 149 -5.76 2.02 -10.72
N PHE A 150 -5.87 3.32 -10.45
CA PHE A 150 -4.71 4.15 -10.14
C PHE A 150 -4.14 3.79 -8.77
N ALA A 151 -4.98 3.78 -7.73
CA ALA A 151 -4.55 3.43 -6.38
C ALA A 151 -4.01 1.99 -6.29
N LEU A 152 -4.68 1.02 -6.92
CA LEU A 152 -4.17 -0.36 -7.00
C LEU A 152 -2.84 -0.44 -7.74
N GLY A 153 -2.70 0.30 -8.84
CA GLY A 153 -1.51 0.25 -9.67
C GLY A 153 -0.28 0.85 -8.99
N THR A 154 -0.45 1.88 -8.15
CA THR A 154 0.59 2.39 -7.26
C THR A 154 0.97 1.33 -6.23
N ALA A 155 0.00 0.85 -5.44
CA ALA A 155 0.27 -0.14 -4.40
C ALA A 155 0.95 -1.42 -4.91
N VAL A 156 0.55 -1.93 -6.08
CA VAL A 156 1.18 -3.09 -6.73
C VAL A 156 2.56 -2.75 -7.29
N GLY A 157 2.73 -1.54 -7.83
CA GLY A 157 4.01 -1.03 -8.31
C GLY A 157 5.04 -1.12 -7.20
N ASP A 158 4.79 -0.40 -6.10
CA ASP A 158 5.68 -0.24 -4.95
C ASP A 158 5.93 -1.57 -4.24
N LEU A 159 4.88 -2.39 -4.10
CA LEU A 159 5.02 -3.75 -3.58
C LEU A 159 6.03 -4.59 -4.38
N TYR A 160 6.05 -4.47 -5.71
CA TYR A 160 6.96 -5.24 -6.54
C TYR A 160 8.33 -4.57 -6.69
N SER A 161 8.41 -3.27 -6.93
CA SER A 161 9.68 -2.54 -7.09
C SER A 161 10.48 -2.51 -5.79
N GLU A 162 9.86 -2.12 -4.68
CA GLU A 162 10.53 -1.82 -3.42
C GLU A 162 10.47 -3.04 -2.50
N GLN A 163 9.26 -3.42 -2.05
CA GLN A 163 9.13 -4.43 -0.98
C GLN A 163 9.58 -5.84 -1.40
N LEU A 164 9.43 -6.21 -2.68
CA LEU A 164 9.94 -7.46 -3.23
C LEU A 164 11.34 -7.31 -3.85
N GLY A 165 11.89 -6.10 -3.84
CA GLY A 165 13.24 -5.79 -4.30
C GLY A 165 13.50 -6.19 -5.75
N PHE A 166 12.51 -6.07 -6.65
CA PHE A 166 12.77 -6.26 -8.07
C PHE A 166 13.46 -5.03 -8.68
N GLY A 167 13.26 -3.85 -8.08
CA GLY A 167 13.71 -2.57 -8.61
C GLY A 167 12.83 -2.06 -9.76
N TYR A 168 12.81 -0.74 -9.93
CA TYR A 168 11.89 -0.04 -10.84
C TYR A 168 11.95 -0.54 -12.29
N LEU A 169 13.16 -0.69 -12.85
CA LEU A 169 13.33 -1.11 -14.25
C LEU A 169 12.80 -2.52 -14.52
N ASN A 170 13.09 -3.48 -13.62
CA ASN A 170 12.66 -4.87 -13.80
C ASN A 170 11.15 -5.02 -13.63
N THR A 171 10.56 -4.29 -12.67
CA THR A 171 9.09 -4.22 -12.52
C THR A 171 8.46 -3.67 -13.80
N GLY A 172 8.98 -2.56 -14.34
CA GLY A 172 8.52 -1.99 -15.61
C GLY A 172 8.59 -2.98 -16.79
N ILE A 173 9.72 -3.66 -16.98
CA ILE A 173 9.89 -4.67 -18.03
C ILE A 173 8.90 -5.83 -17.84
N GLY A 174 8.74 -6.31 -16.61
CA GLY A 174 7.77 -7.37 -16.28
C GLY A 174 6.35 -6.99 -16.68
N VAL A 175 5.93 -5.76 -16.36
CA VAL A 175 4.60 -5.26 -16.73
C VAL A 175 4.44 -5.15 -18.25
N VAL A 176 5.46 -4.67 -18.99
CA VAL A 176 5.44 -4.63 -20.47
C VAL A 176 5.27 -6.03 -21.06
N ILE A 177 5.97 -7.03 -20.52
CA ILE A 177 5.83 -8.42 -20.97
C ILE A 177 4.40 -8.92 -20.75
N ILE A 178 3.79 -8.65 -19.59
CA ILE A 178 2.41 -9.05 -19.31
C ILE A 178 1.44 -8.35 -20.28
N ILE A 179 1.61 -7.05 -20.55
CA ILE A 179 0.80 -6.33 -21.54
C ILE A 179 0.95 -6.94 -22.94
N ALA A 180 2.17 -7.30 -23.34
CA ALA A 180 2.43 -7.97 -24.61
C ALA A 180 1.76 -9.36 -24.70
N LEU A 181 1.75 -10.13 -23.61
CA LEU A 181 1.04 -11.41 -23.52
C LEU A 181 -0.47 -11.23 -23.63
N VAL A 182 -1.04 -10.19 -23.01
CA VAL A 182 -2.47 -9.85 -23.13
C VAL A 182 -2.81 -9.45 -24.56
N PHE A 183 -1.96 -8.67 -25.22
CA PHE A 183 -2.13 -8.33 -26.63
C PHE A 183 -2.06 -9.57 -27.53
N PHE A 184 -1.13 -10.49 -27.26
CA PHE A 184 -1.04 -11.77 -27.96
C PHE A 184 -2.30 -12.62 -27.74
N ALA A 185 -2.80 -12.71 -26.50
CA ALA A 185 -4.04 -13.42 -26.18
C ALA A 185 -5.27 -12.81 -26.87
N TYR A 186 -5.33 -11.47 -26.96
CA TYR A 186 -6.35 -10.77 -27.74
C TYR A 186 -6.29 -11.12 -29.22
N LYS A 187 -5.10 -11.00 -29.83
CA LYS A 187 -4.93 -11.15 -31.28
C LYS A 187 -5.04 -12.60 -31.75
N PHE A 188 -4.49 -13.55 -31.00
CA PHE A 188 -4.36 -14.95 -31.44
C PHE A 188 -5.28 -15.91 -30.67
N LEU A 189 -5.51 -15.68 -29.37
CA LEU A 189 -6.33 -16.55 -28.52
C LEU A 189 -7.80 -16.11 -28.42
N LYS A 190 -8.20 -15.07 -29.18
CA LYS A 190 -9.57 -14.53 -29.23
C LYS A 190 -10.08 -14.11 -27.83
N LEU A 191 -9.22 -13.52 -27.01
CA LEU A 191 -9.63 -12.89 -25.74
C LEU A 191 -10.66 -11.78 -26.03
N ASP A 192 -11.67 -11.65 -25.17
CA ASP A 192 -12.65 -10.57 -25.28
C ASP A 192 -11.97 -9.19 -25.25
N GLY A 193 -12.39 -8.29 -26.15
CA GLY A 193 -11.76 -6.97 -26.31
C GLY A 193 -11.96 -6.04 -25.12
N VAL A 194 -13.10 -6.12 -24.41
CA VAL A 194 -13.35 -5.32 -23.21
C VAL A 194 -12.49 -5.85 -22.05
N LEU A 195 -12.39 -7.17 -21.91
CA LEU A 195 -11.53 -7.79 -20.91
C LEU A 195 -10.05 -7.45 -21.14
N ALA A 196 -9.56 -7.61 -22.38
CA ALA A 196 -8.19 -7.28 -22.76
C ALA A 196 -7.88 -5.79 -22.52
N PHE A 197 -8.83 -4.90 -22.86
CA PHE A 197 -8.70 -3.47 -22.61
C PHE A 197 -8.51 -3.18 -21.11
N TRP A 198 -9.37 -3.70 -20.23
CA TRP A 198 -9.29 -3.40 -18.81
C TRP A 198 -8.01 -3.94 -18.17
N ILE A 199 -7.56 -5.13 -18.57
CA ILE A 199 -6.29 -5.68 -18.07
C ILE A 199 -5.12 -4.79 -18.49
N ALA A 200 -5.03 -4.44 -19.78
CA ALA A 200 -3.98 -3.55 -20.26
C ALA A 200 -4.07 -2.18 -19.58
N TYR A 201 -5.28 -1.64 -19.41
CA TYR A 201 -5.51 -0.36 -18.73
C TYR A 201 -5.02 -0.38 -17.28
N ILE A 202 -5.36 -1.42 -16.50
CA ILE A 202 -4.89 -1.57 -15.12
C ILE A 202 -3.36 -1.64 -15.09
N LEU A 203 -2.75 -2.44 -15.96
CA LEU A 203 -1.29 -2.65 -16.01
C LEU A 203 -0.51 -1.41 -16.47
N THR A 204 -1.12 -0.48 -17.20
CA THR A 204 -0.42 0.76 -17.56
C THR A 204 -0.04 1.63 -16.35
N ARG A 205 -0.73 1.51 -15.22
CA ARG A 205 -0.36 2.26 -14.02
C ARG A 205 0.94 1.79 -13.37
N PRO A 206 1.11 0.51 -12.95
CA PRO A 206 2.38 0.07 -12.38
C PRO A 206 3.54 0.26 -13.37
N LEU A 207 3.29 0.14 -14.68
CA LEU A 207 4.27 0.51 -15.70
C LEU A 207 4.67 2.00 -15.61
N GLY A 208 3.69 2.89 -15.53
CA GLY A 208 3.93 4.33 -15.46
C GLY A 208 4.66 4.76 -14.20
N ALA A 209 4.30 4.19 -13.03
CA ALA A 209 4.96 4.40 -11.74
C ALA A 209 6.43 3.96 -11.83
N SER A 210 6.66 2.69 -12.19
CA SER A 210 8.02 2.15 -12.38
C SER A 210 8.90 2.94 -13.34
N ILE A 211 8.35 3.47 -14.44
CA ILE A 211 9.09 4.36 -15.35
C ILE A 211 9.37 5.72 -14.68
N GLY A 212 8.37 6.27 -13.98
CA GLY A 212 8.50 7.54 -13.25
C GLY A 212 9.63 7.47 -12.24
N ASP A 213 9.59 6.48 -11.37
CA ASP A 213 10.57 6.28 -10.31
C ASP A 213 11.95 5.98 -10.88
N TYR A 214 12.02 5.12 -11.91
CA TYR A 214 13.28 4.86 -12.59
C TYR A 214 13.92 6.14 -13.17
N LEU A 215 13.13 7.10 -13.65
CA LEU A 215 13.66 8.35 -14.19
C LEU A 215 13.98 9.36 -13.08
N SER A 216 13.11 9.50 -12.08
CA SER A 216 13.18 10.52 -11.03
C SER A 216 14.17 10.18 -9.93
N GLN A 217 14.17 8.93 -9.45
CA GLN A 217 14.93 8.48 -8.30
C GLN A 217 16.43 8.57 -8.54
N SER A 218 17.20 8.69 -7.45
CA SER A 218 18.65 8.80 -7.51
C SER A 218 19.29 7.57 -8.15
N LYS A 219 20.50 7.74 -8.72
CA LYS A 219 21.31 6.59 -9.23
C LYS A 219 21.66 5.59 -8.14
N VAL A 220 21.67 6.06 -6.89
CA VAL A 220 21.90 5.21 -5.74
C VAL A 220 20.67 4.31 -5.60
N ASN A 221 19.46 4.86 -5.54
CA ASN A 221 18.16 4.14 -5.44
C ASN A 221 17.75 3.35 -6.69
N GLY A 222 18.67 3.07 -7.62
CA GLY A 222 18.39 2.30 -8.84
C GLY A 222 17.69 3.08 -9.96
N GLY A 223 17.55 4.40 -9.84
CA GLY A 223 17.03 5.32 -10.86
C GLY A 223 18.11 5.97 -11.73
N LEU A 224 17.72 6.90 -12.60
CA LEU A 224 18.62 7.64 -13.49
C LEU A 224 19.12 8.96 -12.88
N GLY A 225 18.46 9.45 -11.84
CA GLY A 225 18.80 10.69 -11.14
C GLY A 225 18.44 11.96 -11.90
N LEU A 226 17.40 11.94 -12.74
CA LEU A 226 16.90 13.16 -13.40
C LEU A 226 16.18 14.09 -12.42
N GLY A 227 15.72 13.55 -11.29
CA GLY A 227 14.91 14.25 -10.30
C GLY A 227 13.44 14.34 -10.71
N THR A 228 12.58 14.45 -9.71
CA THR A 228 11.11 14.57 -9.84
C THR A 228 10.71 15.80 -10.66
N THR A 229 11.38 16.94 -10.45
CA THR A 229 11.09 18.22 -11.13
C THR A 229 11.31 18.13 -12.64
N VAL A 230 12.51 17.71 -13.08
CA VAL A 230 12.86 17.69 -14.50
C VAL A 230 12.00 16.65 -15.22
N THR A 231 11.82 15.49 -14.60
CA THR A 231 10.98 14.41 -15.13
C THR A 231 9.54 14.89 -15.29
N SER A 232 8.94 15.47 -14.26
CA SER A 232 7.56 16.01 -14.31
C SER A 232 7.38 17.04 -15.43
N VAL A 233 8.32 17.98 -15.57
CA VAL A 233 8.24 19.04 -16.60
C VAL A 233 8.32 18.46 -18.01
N ILE A 234 9.23 17.52 -18.27
CA ILE A 234 9.38 16.88 -19.59
C ILE A 234 8.07 16.18 -19.98
N PHE A 235 7.50 15.39 -19.07
CA PHE A 235 6.28 14.66 -19.37
C PHE A 235 5.07 15.59 -19.48
N LEU A 236 4.92 16.60 -18.62
CA LEU A 236 3.83 17.57 -18.72
C LEU A 236 3.87 18.35 -20.04
N ILE A 237 5.05 18.79 -20.50
CA ILE A 237 5.22 19.45 -21.80
C ILE A 237 4.85 18.49 -22.94
N THR A 238 5.28 17.23 -22.84
CA THR A 238 4.98 16.21 -23.86
C THR A 238 3.48 15.91 -23.92
N ILE A 239 2.81 15.76 -22.77
CA ILE A 239 1.36 15.59 -22.69
C ILE A 239 0.66 16.80 -23.30
N LEU A 240 1.07 18.02 -22.93
CA LEU A 240 0.47 19.24 -23.47
C LEU A 240 0.62 19.31 -24.99
N ALA A 241 1.80 18.99 -25.53
CA ALA A 241 2.06 18.96 -26.97
C ALA A 241 1.15 17.96 -27.69
N ILE A 242 0.96 16.75 -27.14
CA ILE A 242 0.07 15.75 -27.73
C ILE A 242 -1.40 16.17 -27.61
N ILE A 243 -1.82 16.75 -26.48
CA ILE A 243 -3.20 17.25 -26.30
C ILE A 243 -3.50 18.36 -27.32
N VAL A 244 -2.57 19.31 -27.51
CA VAL A 244 -2.72 20.38 -28.51
C VAL A 244 -2.77 19.77 -29.92
N PHE A 245 -1.89 18.81 -30.23
CA PHE A 245 -1.90 18.10 -31.50
C PHE A 245 -3.23 17.38 -31.74
N LEU A 246 -3.79 16.69 -30.75
CA LEU A 246 -5.09 16.02 -30.86
C LEU A 246 -6.25 17.02 -30.99
N ALA A 247 -6.22 18.11 -30.23
CA ALA A 247 -7.23 19.16 -30.31
C ALA A 247 -7.29 19.81 -31.71
N VAL A 248 -6.13 19.98 -32.36
CA VAL A 248 -6.02 20.52 -33.72
C VAL A 248 -6.36 19.47 -34.78
N SER A 249 -5.78 18.27 -34.67
CA SER A 249 -5.92 17.22 -35.68
C SER A 249 -7.26 16.49 -35.63
N LYS A 250 -7.96 16.54 -34.47
CA LYS A 250 -9.25 15.88 -34.21
C LYS A 250 -9.25 14.38 -34.49
N ILE A 251 -8.08 13.74 -34.57
CA ILE A 251 -7.92 12.32 -34.90
C ILE A 251 -8.64 11.43 -33.90
N ASP A 252 -8.69 11.83 -32.63
CA ASP A 252 -9.38 11.13 -31.55
C ASP A 252 -10.91 11.35 -31.51
N THR A 253 -11.42 12.29 -32.32
CA THR A 253 -12.86 12.58 -32.47
C THR A 253 -13.44 12.14 -33.81
N ASN A 254 -12.59 11.92 -34.81
CA ASN A 254 -13.00 11.52 -36.15
C ASN A 254 -13.34 10.02 -36.16
N ALA A 255 -14.62 9.70 -36.32
CA ALA A 255 -15.17 8.35 -36.42
C ALA A 255 -14.78 7.59 -37.71
N LYS A 256 -13.57 7.81 -38.24
CA LYS A 256 -13.12 7.29 -39.53
C LYS A 256 -12.31 6.00 -39.45
N SER A 257 -11.88 5.55 -38.28
CA SER A 257 -11.47 4.16 -38.09
C SER A 257 -12.52 3.40 -37.27
N ASP A 258 -12.95 2.26 -37.81
CA ASP A 258 -13.70 1.21 -37.13
C ASP A 258 -15.23 1.28 -37.11
N ILE A 259 -15.83 1.72 -38.23
CA ILE A 259 -17.12 1.12 -38.67
C ILE A 259 -16.95 -0.40 -38.93
N ALA A 260 -15.71 -0.90 -39.02
CA ALA A 260 -15.38 -2.31 -39.24
C ALA A 260 -15.44 -3.23 -38.00
N GLU A 261 -15.40 -2.72 -36.76
CA GLU A 261 -15.47 -3.57 -35.55
C GLU A 261 -16.84 -3.53 -34.84
N THR A 262 -17.88 -3.01 -35.49
CA THR A 262 -19.26 -3.12 -34.97
C THR A 262 -19.87 -4.51 -35.19
N ASN A 263 -19.07 -5.50 -35.57
CA ASN A 263 -19.35 -6.86 -35.13
C ASN A 263 -18.84 -6.97 -33.70
N GLN A 264 -19.69 -6.59 -32.73
CA GLN A 264 -19.76 -7.36 -31.50
C GLN A 264 -19.86 -8.81 -31.95
N ARG A 265 -18.71 -9.50 -32.01
CA ARG A 265 -18.68 -10.96 -32.16
C ARG A 265 -19.66 -11.42 -31.12
N ASN A 266 -20.69 -12.11 -31.59
CA ASN A 266 -21.78 -12.67 -30.83
C ASN A 266 -21.20 -13.80 -29.95
N GLY A 267 -20.22 -13.46 -29.12
CA GLY A 267 -19.54 -14.32 -28.18
C GLY A 267 -20.57 -14.61 -27.13
N ASN A 268 -21.01 -15.87 -27.12
CA ASN A 268 -21.94 -16.40 -26.15
C ASN A 268 -21.56 -15.84 -24.77
N LYS A 269 -22.46 -15.15 -24.05
CA LYS A 269 -22.13 -14.48 -22.76
C LYS A 269 -21.43 -15.43 -21.77
N LYS A 270 -21.74 -16.73 -21.87
CA LYS A 270 -21.06 -17.81 -21.14
C LYS A 270 -19.56 -17.93 -21.46
N HIS A 271 -19.15 -17.68 -22.70
CA HIS A 271 -17.75 -17.67 -23.13
C HIS A 271 -16.97 -16.51 -22.52
N VAL A 272 -17.53 -15.30 -22.53
CA VAL A 272 -16.89 -14.12 -21.91
C VAL A 272 -16.75 -14.33 -20.40
N LEU A 273 -17.80 -14.80 -19.72
CA LEU A 273 -17.73 -15.09 -18.28
C LEU A 273 -16.67 -16.16 -17.96
N LYS A 274 -16.57 -17.22 -18.78
CA LYS A 274 -15.50 -18.22 -18.64
C LYS A 274 -14.12 -17.60 -18.83
N GLN A 275 -13.92 -16.78 -19.86
CA GLN A 275 -12.65 -16.07 -20.07
C GLN A 275 -12.30 -15.18 -18.87
N THR A 276 -13.25 -14.42 -18.34
CA THR A 276 -13.04 -13.58 -17.15
C THR A 276 -12.63 -14.40 -15.93
N ILE A 277 -13.33 -15.50 -15.64
CA ILE A 277 -12.99 -16.39 -14.50
C ILE A 277 -11.59 -16.98 -14.68
N VAL A 278 -11.28 -17.49 -15.88
CA VAL A 278 -9.96 -18.07 -16.18
C VAL A 278 -8.85 -17.03 -16.01
N VAL A 279 -9.05 -15.82 -16.54
CA VAL A 279 -8.06 -14.74 -16.41
C VAL A 279 -7.88 -14.33 -14.95
N LEU A 280 -8.95 -14.15 -14.19
CA LEU A 280 -8.86 -13.82 -12.76
C LEU A 280 -8.12 -14.91 -11.97
N LEU A 281 -8.38 -16.19 -12.27
CA LEU A 281 -7.65 -17.30 -11.65
C LEU A 281 -6.16 -17.28 -12.02
N ILE A 282 -5.82 -17.00 -13.29
CA ILE A 282 -4.42 -16.88 -13.71
C ILE A 282 -3.75 -15.74 -12.96
N PHE A 283 -4.36 -14.54 -12.90
CA PHE A 283 -3.78 -13.40 -12.18
C PHE A 283 -3.65 -13.67 -10.68
N LEU A 284 -4.62 -14.35 -10.07
CA LEU A 284 -4.57 -14.71 -8.65
C LEU A 284 -3.48 -15.74 -8.38
N VAL A 285 -3.36 -16.79 -9.20
CA VAL A 285 -2.32 -17.82 -9.06
C VAL A 285 -0.93 -17.25 -9.34
N VAL A 286 -0.77 -16.49 -10.41
CA VAL A 286 0.52 -15.89 -10.78
C VAL A 286 0.92 -14.79 -9.80
N GLY A 287 -0.03 -13.96 -9.37
CA GLY A 287 0.20 -12.90 -8.38
C GLY A 287 0.57 -13.46 -7.01
N ILE A 288 -0.27 -14.32 -6.44
CA ILE A 288 0.00 -14.94 -5.12
C ILE A 288 1.20 -15.88 -5.19
N GLY A 289 1.33 -16.67 -6.26
CA GLY A 289 2.46 -17.57 -6.46
C GLY A 289 3.78 -16.82 -6.62
N GLY A 290 3.79 -15.75 -7.44
CA GLY A 290 4.95 -14.88 -7.63
C GLY A 290 5.35 -14.15 -6.35
N TYR A 291 4.39 -13.59 -5.62
CA TYR A 291 4.61 -12.98 -4.31
C TYR A 291 5.23 -13.98 -3.32
N ASN A 292 4.62 -15.16 -3.14
CA ASN A 292 5.12 -16.18 -2.21
C ASN A 292 6.52 -16.69 -2.60
N TRP A 293 6.74 -16.96 -3.89
CA TRP A 293 8.05 -17.40 -4.40
C TRP A 293 9.13 -16.35 -4.10
N ARG A 294 8.88 -15.08 -4.44
CA ARG A 294 9.86 -14.02 -4.23
C ARG A 294 10.07 -13.74 -2.74
N SER A 295 8.98 -13.63 -1.98
CA SER A 295 9.03 -13.43 -0.54
C SER A 295 9.84 -14.55 0.16
N ASN A 296 9.63 -15.81 -0.20
CA ASN A 296 10.37 -16.93 0.39
C ASN A 296 11.85 -16.96 -0.02
N ASN A 297 12.18 -16.57 -1.25
CA ASN A 297 13.57 -16.44 -1.69
C ASN A 297 14.32 -15.33 -0.94
N ILE A 298 13.65 -14.20 -0.67
CA ILE A 298 14.22 -13.11 0.15
C ILE A 298 14.52 -13.61 1.57
N ALA A 299 13.60 -14.39 2.18
CA ALA A 299 13.84 -15.01 3.49
C ALA A 299 15.03 -15.97 3.48
N SER A 300 15.17 -16.77 2.42
CA SER A 300 16.21 -17.79 2.30
C SER A 300 17.60 -17.18 2.11
N GLN A 301 17.71 -15.99 1.50
CA GLN A 301 18.96 -15.25 1.34
C GLN A 301 19.40 -14.50 2.62
N GLY A 302 18.51 -14.35 3.61
CA GLY A 302 18.82 -13.80 4.94
C GLY A 302 19.05 -14.85 6.04
N ALA A 303 18.83 -16.13 5.75
CA ALA A 303 18.86 -17.20 6.74
C ALA A 303 20.29 -17.73 7.02
N THR A 304 21.10 -16.93 7.70
CA THR A 304 21.86 -17.47 8.83
C THR A 304 20.98 -17.27 10.06
N GLU A 305 20.14 -18.25 10.42
CA GLU A 305 19.45 -18.44 11.73
C GLU A 305 19.31 -17.23 12.70
N GLN A 306 18.97 -16.03 12.22
CA GLN A 306 18.91 -14.83 13.05
C GLN A 306 17.49 -14.29 13.04
N ALA A 307 16.84 -14.37 14.20
CA ALA A 307 15.49 -13.87 14.44
C ALA A 307 15.46 -12.37 14.78
N THR A 308 16.59 -11.66 14.71
CA THR A 308 16.71 -10.24 15.05
C THR A 308 17.60 -9.51 14.07
N LEU A 309 17.44 -8.18 14.01
CA LEU A 309 18.28 -7.26 13.22
C LEU A 309 19.70 -7.08 13.80
N ALA A 310 20.05 -7.80 14.87
CA ALA A 310 21.32 -7.60 15.56
C ALA A 310 22.51 -8.03 14.70
N GLY A 311 23.52 -7.17 14.67
CA GLY A 311 24.69 -7.31 13.80
C GLY A 311 24.43 -6.97 12.32
N GLN A 312 23.17 -6.80 11.91
CA GLN A 312 22.80 -6.47 10.54
C GLN A 312 22.71 -4.96 10.29
N LEU A 313 22.79 -4.14 11.35
CA LEU A 313 22.64 -2.69 11.26
C LEU A 313 23.95 -1.91 11.42
N ASN A 314 25.10 -2.61 11.43
CA ASN A 314 26.42 -2.00 11.65
C ASN A 314 26.75 -0.91 10.63
N ASP A 315 26.40 -1.13 9.36
CA ASP A 315 26.66 -0.18 8.29
C ASP A 315 25.81 1.09 8.46
N PHE A 316 24.53 0.96 8.83
CA PHE A 316 23.65 2.11 9.12
C PHE A 316 24.14 2.92 10.32
N VAL A 317 24.55 2.24 11.41
CA VAL A 317 25.13 2.89 12.59
C VAL A 317 26.39 3.68 12.21
N LYS A 318 27.20 3.17 11.28
CA LYS A 318 28.39 3.87 10.79
C LYS A 318 28.01 5.11 9.98
N ILE A 319 27.10 4.98 9.02
CA ILE A 319 26.65 6.10 8.18
C ILE A 319 26.07 7.24 9.02
N GLU A 320 25.26 6.93 10.04
CA GLU A 320 24.73 7.96 10.94
C GLU A 320 25.80 8.63 11.82
N ASN A 321 26.84 7.90 12.22
CA ASN A 321 27.98 8.54 12.91
C ASN A 321 28.72 9.51 11.99
N ASP A 322 28.94 9.10 10.73
CA ASP A 322 29.62 9.93 9.74
C ASP A 322 28.81 11.21 9.45
N MET A 323 27.48 11.09 9.33
CA MET A 323 26.56 12.24 9.25
C MET A 323 26.63 13.14 10.48
N LEU A 324 26.59 12.57 11.69
CA LEU A 324 26.66 13.34 12.93
C LEU A 324 27.96 14.16 13.01
N ASN A 325 29.08 13.56 12.61
CA ASN A 325 30.38 14.24 12.53
C ASN A 325 30.35 15.39 11.52
N ALA A 326 29.81 15.16 10.32
CA ALA A 326 29.69 16.17 9.27
C ALA A 326 28.80 17.36 9.72
N VAL A 327 27.64 17.08 10.34
CA VAL A 327 26.74 18.11 10.88
C VAL A 327 27.42 18.95 11.97
N ASN A 328 28.18 18.31 12.88
CA ASN A 328 28.88 19.01 13.95
C ASN A 328 29.97 19.98 13.45
N ILE A 329 30.56 19.72 12.28
CA ILE A 329 31.52 20.63 11.63
C ILE A 329 30.86 21.55 10.59
N ASN A 330 29.53 21.58 10.50
CA ASN A 330 28.74 22.35 9.54
C ASN A 330 28.95 21.95 8.06
N ASP A 331 29.44 20.73 7.79
CA ASP A 331 29.58 20.19 6.44
C ASP A 331 28.28 19.49 5.99
N PHE A 332 27.28 20.28 5.65
CA PHE A 332 26.00 19.77 5.16
C PHE A 332 26.07 19.18 3.74
N ALA A 333 27.13 19.44 2.98
CA ALA A 333 27.30 18.83 1.67
C ALA A 333 27.62 17.33 1.83
N SER A 334 28.56 17.00 2.72
CA SER A 334 28.87 15.61 3.06
C SER A 334 27.71 14.93 3.78
N ALA A 335 27.08 15.61 4.75
CA ALA A 335 25.92 15.04 5.47
C ALA A 335 24.76 14.68 4.53
N LYS A 336 24.47 15.51 3.51
CA LYS A 336 23.45 15.18 2.50
C LYS A 336 23.82 13.98 1.65
N LYS A 337 25.09 13.87 1.25
CA LYS A 337 25.58 12.70 0.51
C LYS A 337 25.48 11.41 1.34
N ASP A 338 25.79 11.48 2.62
CA ASP A 338 25.68 10.34 3.52
C ASP A 338 24.21 10.00 3.81
N ALA A 339 23.31 11.00 3.86
CA ALA A 339 21.87 10.77 3.92
C ALA A 339 21.35 10.07 2.64
N ASP A 340 21.84 10.44 1.45
CA ASP A 340 21.57 9.74 0.18
C ASP A 340 22.05 8.28 0.19
N ASN A 341 23.20 8.03 0.80
CA ASN A 341 23.70 6.67 0.95
C ASN A 341 22.94 5.87 2.04
N LEU A 342 22.50 6.52 3.12
CA LEU A 342 21.70 5.88 4.17
C LEU A 342 20.38 5.34 3.62
N GLU A 343 19.61 6.21 2.96
CA GLU A 343 18.32 5.86 2.35
C GLU A 343 18.47 4.69 1.38
N HIS A 344 19.41 4.79 0.43
CA HIS A 344 19.64 3.71 -0.53
C HIS A 344 19.92 2.35 0.13
N GLN A 345 20.85 2.32 1.09
CA GLN A 345 21.20 1.06 1.75
C GLN A 345 20.03 0.54 2.57
N TRP A 346 19.25 1.43 3.17
CA TRP A 346 18.08 1.09 3.97
C TRP A 346 17.00 0.46 3.10
N ASP A 347 16.64 1.11 1.99
CA ASP A 347 15.63 0.64 1.02
C ASP A 347 16.07 -0.65 0.34
N THR A 348 17.36 -0.76 -0.04
CA THR A 348 17.89 -1.98 -0.67
C THR A 348 17.81 -3.17 0.27
N GLN A 349 18.00 -2.95 1.58
CA GLN A 349 17.95 -4.00 2.59
C GLN A 349 16.54 -4.15 3.20
N GLU A 350 15.60 -3.23 2.94
CA GLU A 350 14.24 -3.26 3.50
C GLU A 350 13.59 -4.63 3.32
N PRO A 351 13.52 -5.23 2.11
CA PRO A 351 12.84 -6.52 1.91
C PRO A 351 13.35 -7.61 2.84
N LYS A 352 14.65 -7.55 3.17
CA LYS A 352 15.33 -8.49 4.04
C LYS A 352 15.11 -8.12 5.52
N LEU A 353 15.43 -6.89 5.91
CA LEU A 353 15.38 -6.44 7.30
C LEU A 353 13.96 -6.46 7.85
N ARG A 354 13.00 -5.94 7.09
CA ARG A 354 11.58 -5.93 7.46
C ARG A 354 11.01 -7.34 7.63
N LYS A 355 11.53 -8.32 6.88
CA LYS A 355 11.10 -9.71 7.01
C LYS A 355 11.68 -10.40 8.24
N ILE A 356 12.88 -9.99 8.68
CA ILE A 356 13.52 -10.51 9.89
C ILE A 356 12.79 -10.04 11.14
N ASP A 357 12.53 -8.74 11.23
CA ASP A 357 11.77 -8.14 12.34
C ASP A 357 11.06 -6.87 11.85
N SER A 358 9.82 -7.03 11.39
CA SER A 358 9.02 -5.91 10.84
C SER A 358 8.73 -4.83 11.87
N THR A 359 8.56 -5.21 13.14
CA THR A 359 8.20 -4.26 14.20
C THR A 359 9.38 -3.36 14.57
N THR A 360 10.55 -3.95 14.73
CA THR A 360 11.76 -3.17 14.99
C THR A 360 12.18 -2.39 13.76
N TRP A 361 12.02 -2.96 12.56
CA TRP A 361 12.28 -2.26 11.30
C TRP A 361 11.42 -1.00 11.17
N THR A 362 10.09 -1.07 11.30
CA THR A 362 9.20 0.11 11.19
C THR A 362 9.53 1.19 12.21
N LYS A 363 10.00 0.81 13.40
CA LYS A 363 10.43 1.77 14.42
C LYS A 363 11.72 2.50 14.01
N ILE A 364 12.69 1.79 13.43
CA ILE A 364 13.93 2.38 12.92
C ILE A 364 13.64 3.23 11.69
N ASP A 365 12.78 2.74 10.81
CA ASP A 365 12.38 3.39 9.56
C ASP A 365 11.86 4.82 9.82
N GLY A 366 10.90 4.98 10.73
CA GLY A 366 10.40 6.31 11.11
C GLY A 366 11.46 7.23 11.75
N THR A 367 12.53 6.69 12.37
CA THR A 367 13.64 7.52 12.85
C THR A 367 14.59 7.93 11.72
N ILE A 368 14.79 7.05 10.73
CA ILE A 368 15.56 7.36 9.51
C ILE A 368 14.83 8.43 8.69
N ASP A 369 13.51 8.34 8.51
CA ASP A 369 12.71 9.39 7.85
C ASP A 369 12.93 10.76 8.49
N SER A 370 12.92 10.80 9.82
CA SER A 370 13.16 12.02 10.58
C SER A 370 14.58 12.57 10.35
N VAL A 371 15.59 11.70 10.21
CA VAL A 371 16.97 12.08 9.86
C VAL A 371 17.03 12.65 8.44
N LEU A 372 16.46 11.95 7.46
CA LEU A 372 16.46 12.36 6.06
C LEU A 372 15.76 13.72 5.89
N ALA A 373 14.59 13.90 6.51
CA ALA A 373 13.85 15.15 6.49
C ALA A 373 14.65 16.32 7.09
N ALA A 374 15.35 16.09 8.21
CA ALA A 374 16.14 17.13 8.87
C ALA A 374 17.40 17.51 8.08
N VAL A 375 18.17 16.51 7.62
CA VAL A 375 19.48 16.70 6.98
C VAL A 375 19.34 17.19 5.53
N ARG A 376 18.34 16.68 4.78
CA ARG A 376 18.13 17.05 3.37
C ARG A 376 17.33 18.34 3.17
N SER A 377 16.82 18.93 4.25
CA SER A 377 16.11 20.23 4.20
C SER A 377 16.82 21.26 3.31
N SER A 378 16.04 22.11 2.64
CA SER A 378 16.55 23.22 1.83
C SER A 378 17.40 24.19 2.65
N LYS A 379 17.14 24.28 3.96
CA LYS A 379 17.91 25.05 4.96
C LYS A 379 18.14 24.18 6.19
N PRO A 380 19.13 23.27 6.16
CA PRO A 380 19.35 22.34 7.25
C PRO A 380 19.90 23.08 8.49
N ASN A 381 19.45 22.66 9.66
CA ASN A 381 19.81 23.28 10.95
C ASN A 381 20.58 22.26 11.80
N VAL A 382 21.69 22.69 12.40
CA VAL A 382 22.57 21.82 13.21
C VAL A 382 21.81 21.19 14.38
N ASN A 383 21.02 21.96 15.12
CA ASN A 383 20.30 21.45 16.29
C ASN A 383 19.20 20.46 15.91
N GLN A 384 18.43 20.77 14.86
CA GLN A 384 17.39 19.86 14.36
C GLN A 384 17.98 18.55 13.83
N SER A 385 19.06 18.65 13.04
CA SER A 385 19.77 17.49 12.48
C SER A 385 20.40 16.63 13.57
N ASN A 386 21.07 17.24 14.55
CA ASN A 386 21.66 16.53 15.69
C ASN A 386 20.61 15.84 16.56
N THR A 387 19.45 16.46 16.75
CA THR A 387 18.34 15.85 17.51
C THR A 387 17.82 14.60 16.81
N ALA A 388 17.55 14.69 15.50
CA ALA A 388 17.08 13.55 14.71
C ALA A 388 18.13 12.42 14.65
N LEU A 389 19.40 12.76 14.34
CA LEU A 389 20.50 11.80 14.26
C LEU A 389 20.75 11.11 15.60
N THR A 390 20.77 11.85 16.71
CA THR A 390 21.00 11.24 18.04
C THR A 390 19.86 10.28 18.42
N HIS A 391 18.61 10.64 18.09
CA HIS A 391 17.47 9.77 18.33
C HIS A 391 17.55 8.49 17.50
N SER A 392 17.69 8.61 16.18
CA SER A 392 17.82 7.46 15.27
C SER A 392 18.98 6.56 15.64
N HIS A 393 20.14 7.14 15.95
CA HIS A 393 21.33 6.39 16.33
C HIS A 393 21.15 5.57 17.59
N SER A 394 20.42 6.12 18.57
CA SER A 394 20.10 5.41 19.80
C SER A 394 19.21 4.19 19.54
N VAL A 395 18.23 4.33 18.64
CA VAL A 395 17.29 3.26 18.27
C VAL A 395 18.01 2.19 17.44
N LEU A 396 18.80 2.59 16.44
CA LEU A 396 19.63 1.68 15.63
C LEU A 396 20.61 0.89 16.49
N LYS A 397 21.36 1.56 17.39
CA LYS A 397 22.31 0.87 18.27
C LYS A 397 21.61 -0.08 19.24
N ALA A 398 20.45 0.27 19.76
CA ALA A 398 19.67 -0.59 20.63
C ALA A 398 19.25 -1.87 19.88
N ALA A 399 18.69 -1.72 18.67
CA ALA A 399 18.30 -2.84 17.82
C ALA A 399 19.51 -3.70 17.39
N ASN A 400 20.64 -3.06 17.07
CA ASN A 400 21.84 -3.73 16.57
C ASN A 400 22.60 -4.52 17.66
N LYS A 401 22.40 -4.18 18.94
CA LYS A 401 23.01 -4.87 20.09
C LYS A 401 22.21 -6.06 20.61
N SER A 402 20.97 -6.24 20.16
CA SER A 402 20.06 -7.30 20.63
C SER A 402 20.50 -8.70 20.17
N THR A 403 21.54 -9.24 20.78
CA THR A 403 21.95 -10.64 20.62
C THR A 403 20.93 -11.57 21.27
N SER A 404 19.87 -11.93 20.54
CA SER A 404 19.18 -13.20 20.83
C SER A 404 19.95 -14.31 20.14
N LYS A 405 20.53 -15.22 20.93
CA LYS A 405 21.22 -16.42 20.47
C LYS A 405 20.39 -17.19 19.41
N PRO A 406 21.05 -17.80 18.40
CA PRO A 406 20.38 -18.75 17.51
C PRO A 406 19.98 -19.99 18.33
N GLY A 407 18.71 -20.36 18.28
CA GLY A 407 18.20 -21.59 18.89
C GLY A 407 17.74 -21.46 20.35
N ALA A 408 16.58 -20.85 20.57
CA ALA A 408 15.67 -21.28 21.64
C ALA A 408 14.23 -21.08 21.17
N SER A 409 13.56 -22.19 20.89
CA SER A 409 12.10 -22.22 20.77
C SER A 409 11.49 -21.77 22.10
N GLN A 410 10.47 -20.90 22.04
CA GLN A 410 9.57 -20.48 23.12
C GLN A 410 10.15 -19.55 24.20
N THR A 411 9.88 -18.24 24.11
CA THR A 411 9.65 -17.45 25.32
C THR A 411 8.28 -17.82 25.87
N LYS A 412 8.21 -18.81 26.76
CA LYS A 412 7.00 -19.06 27.55
C LYS A 412 6.71 -17.86 28.44
N LEU A 413 5.45 -17.65 28.83
CA LEU A 413 5.02 -16.62 29.79
C LEU A 413 5.58 -16.83 31.23
N SER A 414 6.44 -17.83 31.44
CA SER A 414 7.11 -18.16 32.70
C SER A 414 7.75 -16.95 33.37
N GLY A 415 7.32 -16.66 34.60
CA GLY A 415 7.81 -15.56 35.43
C GLY A 415 7.06 -14.24 35.23
N HIS A 416 6.22 -14.13 34.20
CA HIS A 416 5.46 -12.92 33.89
C HIS A 416 4.02 -12.95 34.43
N LEU A 417 3.55 -14.10 34.96
CA LEU A 417 2.15 -14.26 35.34
C LEU A 417 1.87 -14.28 36.85
N ASN A 418 2.92 -14.25 37.68
CA ASN A 418 2.82 -14.31 39.14
C ASN A 418 1.85 -13.28 39.76
N ASN A 419 1.81 -12.07 39.21
CA ASN A 419 0.92 -11.01 39.70
C ASN A 419 -0.56 -11.35 39.42
N PHE A 420 -0.87 -11.88 38.24
CA PHE A 420 -2.24 -12.28 37.88
C PHE A 420 -2.71 -13.47 38.70
N ALA A 421 -1.83 -14.46 38.92
CA ALA A 421 -2.11 -15.60 39.79
C ALA A 421 -2.46 -15.13 41.22
N LYS A 422 -1.72 -14.15 41.75
CA LYS A 422 -1.99 -13.57 43.07
C LYS A 422 -3.37 -12.88 43.11
N ILE A 423 -3.69 -12.06 42.11
CA ILE A 423 -4.98 -11.36 42.03
C ILE A 423 -6.14 -12.37 41.96
N GLU A 424 -6.05 -13.40 41.12
CA GLU A 424 -7.09 -14.44 41.04
C GLU A 424 -7.27 -15.22 42.35
N ASN A 425 -6.18 -15.50 43.05
CA ASN A 425 -6.25 -16.14 44.37
C ASN A 425 -6.92 -15.24 45.41
N ASP A 426 -6.69 -13.93 45.36
CA ASP A 426 -7.36 -12.95 46.23
C ASP A 426 -8.86 -12.85 45.91
N ILE A 427 -9.24 -12.87 44.63
CA ILE A 427 -10.66 -12.95 44.20
C ILE A 427 -11.29 -14.25 44.71
N LEU A 428 -10.61 -15.39 44.58
CA LEU A 428 -11.12 -16.68 45.05
C LEU A 428 -11.34 -16.70 46.56
N ASN A 429 -10.44 -16.08 47.34
CA ASN A 429 -10.59 -15.93 48.78
C ASN A 429 -11.81 -15.07 49.15
N ALA A 430 -12.07 -13.99 48.40
CA ALA A 430 -13.25 -13.15 48.60
C ALA A 430 -14.55 -13.93 48.28
N VAL A 431 -14.58 -14.68 47.17
CA VAL A 431 -15.73 -15.55 46.80
C VAL A 431 -15.98 -16.63 47.87
N ASN A 432 -14.92 -17.22 48.44
CA ASN A 432 -15.05 -18.21 49.52
C ASN A 432 -15.65 -17.63 50.81
N LYS A 433 -15.46 -16.33 51.05
CA LYS A 433 -16.07 -15.59 52.17
C LYS A 433 -17.45 -15.02 51.85
N ASN A 434 -17.99 -15.30 50.66
CA ASN A 434 -19.19 -14.66 50.10
C ASN A 434 -19.10 -13.13 49.99
N ASP A 435 -17.88 -12.57 49.93
CA ASP A 435 -17.65 -11.15 49.72
C ASP A 435 -17.52 -10.84 48.23
N PHE A 436 -18.66 -10.76 47.56
CA PHE A 436 -18.72 -10.48 46.12
C PHE A 436 -18.40 -9.02 45.77
N ALA A 437 -18.44 -8.10 46.73
CA ALA A 437 -18.06 -6.72 46.50
C ALA A 437 -16.54 -6.59 46.33
N SER A 438 -15.77 -7.25 47.20
CA SER A 438 -14.31 -7.32 47.07
C SER A 438 -13.89 -8.17 45.85
N ALA A 439 -14.61 -9.25 45.56
CA ALA A 439 -14.35 -10.06 44.36
C ALA A 439 -14.50 -9.26 43.06
N LYS A 440 -15.54 -8.41 42.94
CA LYS A 440 -15.73 -7.53 41.79
C LYS A 440 -14.61 -6.51 41.64
N LYS A 441 -14.17 -5.87 42.72
CA LYS A 441 -13.02 -4.97 42.69
C LYS A 441 -11.74 -5.67 42.25
N GLY A 442 -11.51 -6.90 42.71
CA GLY A 442 -10.37 -7.70 42.25
C GLY A 442 -10.47 -8.06 40.76
N ALA A 443 -11.66 -8.33 40.24
CA ALA A 443 -11.88 -8.55 38.81
C ALA A 443 -11.64 -7.27 37.98
N ASP A 444 -12.01 -6.10 38.49
CA ASP A 444 -11.69 -4.79 37.88
C ASP A 444 -10.18 -4.54 37.78
N GLU A 445 -9.45 -4.84 38.85
CA GLU A 445 -7.99 -4.75 38.86
C GLU A 445 -7.33 -5.77 37.91
N LEU A 446 -7.85 -7.00 37.86
CA LEU A 446 -7.36 -8.07 36.99
C LEU A 446 -7.43 -7.66 35.51
N GLU A 447 -8.60 -7.18 35.06
CA GLU A 447 -8.81 -6.72 33.68
C GLU A 447 -7.89 -5.54 33.35
N HIS A 448 -7.83 -4.53 34.22
CA HIS A 448 -6.99 -3.36 34.00
C HIS A 448 -5.50 -3.74 33.85
N GLN A 449 -4.97 -4.59 34.74
CA GLN A 449 -3.58 -5.03 34.66
C GLN A 449 -3.34 -5.95 33.45
N TRP A 450 -4.29 -6.80 33.10
CA TRP A 450 -4.19 -7.72 31.97
C TRP A 450 -4.14 -6.96 30.64
N ASP A 451 -5.05 -6.02 30.44
CA ASP A 451 -5.12 -5.17 29.25
C ASP A 451 -3.88 -4.26 29.13
N THR A 452 -3.43 -3.70 30.25
CA THR A 452 -2.21 -2.86 30.27
C THR A 452 -0.98 -3.66 29.83
N GLN A 453 -0.94 -4.96 30.15
CA GLN A 453 0.18 -5.84 29.79
C GLN A 453 -0.05 -6.63 28.49
N GLU A 454 -1.23 -6.58 27.86
CA GLU A 454 -1.54 -7.27 26.61
C GLU A 454 -0.46 -7.04 25.53
N PRO A 455 -0.03 -5.79 25.23
CA PRO A 455 0.93 -5.56 24.16
C PRO A 455 2.29 -6.21 24.41
N THR A 456 2.60 -6.52 25.67
CA THR A 456 3.85 -7.16 26.10
C THR A 456 3.70 -8.68 26.14
N LEU A 457 2.68 -9.19 26.82
CA LEU A 457 2.45 -10.63 27.02
C LEU A 457 2.10 -11.35 25.71
N ARG A 458 1.31 -10.71 24.84
CA ARG A 458 0.93 -11.25 23.53
C ARG A 458 2.10 -11.34 22.56
N LYS A 459 3.13 -10.51 22.74
CA LYS A 459 4.41 -10.57 21.99
C LYS A 459 5.34 -11.66 22.52
N ILE A 460 5.25 -12.01 23.81
CA ILE A 460 6.07 -13.05 24.45
C ILE A 460 5.60 -14.45 24.01
N ASP A 461 4.31 -14.75 24.19
CA ASP A 461 3.69 -16.01 23.77
C ASP A 461 2.21 -15.78 23.42
N GLY A 462 1.94 -15.35 22.19
CA GLY A 462 0.59 -15.02 21.74
C GLY A 462 -0.39 -16.19 21.80
N ALA A 463 0.06 -17.42 21.56
CA ALA A 463 -0.79 -18.61 21.57
C ALA A 463 -1.21 -19.01 22.99
N THR A 464 -0.30 -18.91 23.95
CA THR A 464 -0.62 -19.14 25.38
C THR A 464 -1.38 -17.96 25.97
N TRP A 465 -1.04 -16.73 25.58
CA TRP A 465 -1.77 -15.53 25.97
C TRP A 465 -3.25 -15.61 25.58
N THR A 466 -3.59 -15.94 24.32
CA THR A 466 -4.99 -16.07 23.88
C THR A 466 -5.77 -17.14 24.65
N LYS A 467 -5.10 -18.20 25.12
CA LYS A 467 -5.75 -19.23 25.95
C LYS A 467 -6.05 -18.73 27.36
N ILE A 468 -5.13 -17.97 27.95
CA ILE A 468 -5.31 -17.40 29.29
C ILE A 468 -6.35 -16.28 29.25
N ASP A 469 -6.28 -15.42 28.23
CA ASP A 469 -7.21 -14.33 27.96
C ASP A 469 -8.66 -14.83 27.95
N GLY A 470 -8.95 -15.87 27.15
CA GLY A 470 -10.26 -16.49 27.14
C GLY A 470 -10.70 -17.13 28.47
N THR A 471 -9.76 -17.52 29.36
CA THR A 471 -10.12 -17.98 30.72
C THR A 471 -10.39 -16.83 31.68
N ILE A 472 -9.68 -15.71 31.54
CA ILE A 472 -9.91 -14.48 32.30
C ILE A 472 -11.27 -13.87 31.93
N ASP A 473 -11.64 -13.84 30.66
CA ASP A 473 -12.97 -13.41 30.21
C ASP A 473 -14.10 -14.15 30.92
N VAL A 474 -13.94 -15.46 31.09
CA VAL A 474 -14.92 -16.31 31.80
C VAL A 474 -14.96 -15.98 33.29
N VAL A 475 -13.82 -15.66 33.91
CA VAL A 475 -13.76 -15.17 35.30
C VAL A 475 -14.48 -13.83 35.43
N LEU A 476 -14.17 -12.86 34.57
CA LEU A 476 -14.77 -11.53 34.58
C LEU A 476 -16.28 -11.62 34.40
N ALA A 477 -16.76 -12.41 33.44
CA ALA A 477 -18.18 -12.63 33.19
C ALA A 477 -18.91 -13.28 34.40
N ALA A 478 -18.27 -14.23 35.08
CA ALA A 478 -18.86 -14.90 36.24
C ALA A 478 -18.90 -13.98 37.47
N VAL A 479 -17.80 -13.31 37.79
CA VAL A 479 -17.63 -12.50 39.01
C VAL A 479 -18.36 -11.16 38.92
N ARG A 480 -18.34 -10.51 37.75
CA ARG A 480 -19.01 -9.22 37.53
C ARG A 480 -20.50 -9.33 37.24
N SER A 481 -21.06 -10.54 37.16
CA SER A 481 -22.49 -10.75 36.99
C SER A 481 -23.32 -9.94 37.99
N SER A 482 -24.51 -9.50 37.57
CA SER A 482 -25.46 -8.77 38.43
C SER A 482 -25.84 -9.59 39.67
N ASN A 483 -25.88 -10.93 39.54
CA ASN A 483 -26.06 -11.86 40.65
C ASN A 483 -25.03 -13.01 40.54
N PRO A 484 -23.81 -12.84 41.10
CA PRO A 484 -22.73 -13.80 40.93
C PRO A 484 -23.00 -15.10 41.68
N ASP A 485 -22.91 -16.22 40.98
CA ASP A 485 -23.05 -17.57 41.54
C ASP A 485 -21.69 -18.02 42.10
N GLY A 486 -21.62 -18.28 43.40
CA GLY A 486 -20.37 -18.64 44.09
C GLY A 486 -19.71 -19.91 43.54
N ASN A 487 -20.48 -20.91 43.07
CA ASN A 487 -19.92 -22.14 42.52
C ASN A 487 -19.39 -21.93 41.09
N LYS A 488 -20.08 -21.13 40.28
CA LYS A 488 -19.61 -20.75 38.94
C LYS A 488 -18.36 -19.88 39.02
N CYS A 489 -18.31 -18.92 39.94
CA CYS A 489 -17.13 -18.09 40.17
C CYS A 489 -15.92 -18.94 40.57
N LYS A 490 -16.08 -19.86 41.53
CA LYS A 490 -15.00 -20.78 41.94
C LYS A 490 -14.51 -21.66 40.79
N THR A 491 -15.43 -22.18 39.97
CA THR A 491 -15.07 -23.01 38.82
C THR A 491 -14.27 -22.24 37.77
N ALA A 492 -14.72 -21.01 37.44
CA ALA A 492 -14.02 -20.14 36.50
C ALA A 492 -12.61 -19.77 37.01
N LEU A 493 -12.50 -19.35 38.29
CA LEU A 493 -11.25 -18.96 38.92
C LEU A 493 -10.26 -20.12 38.99
N ASN A 494 -10.70 -21.32 39.41
CA ASN A 494 -9.82 -22.49 39.46
C ASN A 494 -9.30 -22.89 38.07
N ASN A 495 -10.13 -22.76 37.04
CA ASN A 495 -9.72 -23.04 35.66
C ASN A 495 -8.70 -22.01 35.16
N SER A 496 -8.98 -20.72 35.32
CA SER A 496 -8.06 -19.65 34.92
C SER A 496 -6.72 -19.76 35.66
N PHE A 497 -6.77 -19.91 36.99
CA PHE A 497 -5.60 -20.05 37.84
C PHE A 497 -4.74 -21.27 37.48
N SER A 498 -5.36 -22.39 37.10
CA SER A 498 -4.63 -23.56 36.62
C SER A 498 -3.94 -23.33 35.27
N ASN A 499 -4.52 -22.54 34.38
CA ASN A 499 -3.92 -22.23 33.08
C ASN A 499 -2.78 -21.22 33.23
N ILE A 500 -2.98 -20.20 34.07
CA ILE A 500 -1.95 -19.24 34.47
C ILE A 500 -0.74 -19.96 35.07
N ASN A 501 -0.93 -20.80 36.10
CA ASN A 501 0.17 -21.53 36.73
C ASN A 501 0.84 -22.58 35.84
N ARG A 502 0.14 -23.09 34.82
CA ARG A 502 0.73 -24.00 33.84
C ARG A 502 1.60 -23.26 32.83
N ALA A 503 1.20 -22.04 32.47
CA ALA A 503 1.95 -21.17 31.59
C ALA A 503 3.13 -20.47 32.28
N ASP A 504 3.05 -20.32 33.60
CA ASP A 504 4.09 -19.70 34.42
C ASP A 504 5.23 -20.68 34.84
N LYS A 505 5.15 -21.95 34.41
CA LYS A 505 6.15 -23.02 34.61
C LYS A 505 6.89 -23.36 33.31
#